data_AF-A0AA90ZFB1-F1
#
_entry.id   AF-A0AA90ZFB1-F1
#
_cell.length_a   1.000
_cell.length_b   1.000
_cell.length_c   1.000
_cell.angle_alpha   90.00
_cell.angle_beta   90.00
_cell.angle_gamma   90.00
#
_symmetry.space_group_name_H-M   'P 1'
#
loop_
_entity.id
_entity.type
_entity.pdbx_description
1 polymer ?
#
loop_
_entity_poly.entity_id
_entity_poly.type
_entity_poly.pdbx_seq_one_letter_code
_entity_poly.pdbx_strand_id
1 'polypeptide(L)'
;MTETVSNDRDDPTRNSVWLLQWFQHRIRKNRNVIALFVGDTGSGKSLSAIRLAERVDPSFGVDRVVFTVKDFLALVNSGLSPGSVIVMAGDVPKGLWNAHPGIQVQADPDIHNGAR
;
A
#
# COMPACT_ATOMS: atom_id res chain seq x y z
N MET A 1 33.91 -11.00 -33.06
CA MET A 1 32.77 -10.17 -32.66
C MET A 1 32.03 -10.93 -31.58
N THR A 2 32.45 -10.74 -30.33
CA THR A 2 31.95 -11.49 -29.18
C THR A 2 30.81 -10.68 -28.55
N GLU A 3 29.57 -11.09 -28.80
CA GLU A 3 28.41 -10.53 -28.12
C GLU A 3 28.52 -10.86 -26.63
N THR A 4 28.70 -9.81 -25.83
CA THR A 4 28.63 -9.93 -24.38
C THR A 4 27.16 -10.03 -24.03
N VAL A 5 26.67 -11.26 -23.80
CA VAL A 5 25.34 -11.50 -23.24
C VAL A 5 25.33 -10.86 -21.86
N SER A 6 24.71 -9.69 -21.74
CA SER A 6 24.49 -9.04 -20.46
C SER A 6 23.68 -9.99 -19.58
N ASN A 7 24.28 -10.43 -18.48
CA ASN A 7 23.66 -11.29 -17.49
C ASN A 7 22.49 -10.53 -16.86
N ASP A 8 21.26 -10.90 -17.23
CA ASP A 8 19.96 -10.31 -16.84
C ASP A 8 19.66 -10.36 -15.32
N ARG A 9 20.65 -10.69 -14.50
CA ARG A 9 20.54 -10.82 -13.03
C ARG A 9 20.78 -9.51 -12.29
N ASP A 10 21.33 -8.50 -12.96
CA ASP A 10 21.78 -7.24 -12.35
C ASP A 10 20.84 -6.06 -12.63
N ASP A 11 19.59 -6.31 -13.07
CA ASP A 11 18.59 -5.25 -13.24
C ASP A 11 18.03 -4.79 -11.87
N PRO A 12 18.35 -3.55 -11.42
CA PRO A 12 17.89 -3.02 -10.13
C PRO A 12 16.37 -2.82 -10.07
N THR A 13 15.65 -2.94 -11.21
CA THR A 13 14.20 -2.80 -11.30
C THR A 13 13.43 -4.10 -11.03
N ARG A 14 14.09 -5.26 -10.84
CA ARG A 14 13.45 -6.53 -10.42
C ARG A 14 12.86 -6.51 -9.00
N ASN A 15 12.95 -5.38 -8.30
CA ASN A 15 12.45 -5.23 -6.93
C ASN A 15 10.98 -4.76 -6.92
N SER A 16 10.05 -5.73 -6.96
CA SER A 16 8.65 -5.65 -6.44
C SER A 16 7.79 -6.85 -6.88
N VAL A 17 8.32 -7.74 -7.72
CA VAL A 17 7.59 -8.88 -8.30
C VAL A 17 7.04 -9.82 -7.23
N TRP A 18 7.80 -10.10 -6.17
CA TRP A 18 7.40 -11.10 -5.17
C TRP A 18 6.13 -10.70 -4.42
N LEU A 19 5.99 -9.42 -4.05
CA LEU A 19 4.83 -8.93 -3.30
C LEU A 19 3.58 -9.00 -4.19
N LEU A 20 3.68 -8.49 -5.42
CA LEU A 20 2.58 -8.57 -6.39
C LEU A 20 2.19 -10.03 -6.68
N GLN A 21 3.18 -10.91 -6.88
CA GLN A 21 2.93 -12.35 -7.07
C GLN A 21 2.23 -12.98 -5.86
N TRP A 22 2.60 -12.58 -4.63
CA TRP A 22 1.94 -13.07 -3.42
C TRP A 22 0.48 -12.63 -3.35
N PHE A 23 0.18 -11.36 -3.65
CA PHE A 23 -1.20 -10.86 -3.76
C PHE A 23 -1.99 -11.64 -4.82
N GLN A 24 -1.46 -11.74 -6.03
CA GLN A 24 -2.12 -12.46 -7.13
C GLN A 24 -2.36 -13.93 -6.80
N HIS A 25 -1.42 -14.59 -6.12
CA HIS A 25 -1.56 -15.98 -5.68
C HIS A 25 -2.70 -16.15 -4.66
N ARG A 26 -2.86 -15.20 -3.74
CA ARG A 26 -3.96 -15.19 -2.75
C ARG A 26 -5.31 -14.97 -3.43
N ILE A 27 -5.39 -13.96 -4.30
CA ILE A 27 -6.60 -13.60 -5.04
C ILE A 27 -7.07 -14.77 -5.92
N ARG A 28 -6.17 -15.42 -6.66
CA ARG A 28 -6.48 -16.62 -7.47
C ARG A 28 -7.05 -17.79 -6.66
N LYS A 29 -6.76 -17.85 -5.36
CA LYS A 29 -7.29 -18.85 -4.43
C LYS A 29 -8.55 -18.36 -3.70
N ASN A 30 -9.16 -17.27 -4.17
CA ASN A 30 -10.31 -16.60 -3.58
C ASN A 30 -10.09 -16.27 -2.08
N ARG A 31 -8.87 -15.88 -1.72
CA ARG A 31 -8.53 -15.48 -0.35
C ARG A 31 -8.34 -13.97 -0.30
N ASN A 32 -9.02 -13.33 0.64
CA ASN A 32 -8.84 -11.92 0.92
C ASN A 32 -7.41 -11.63 1.41
N VAL A 33 -7.00 -10.39 1.18
CA VAL A 33 -5.74 -9.81 1.63
C VAL A 33 -6.06 -8.45 2.26
N ILE A 34 -5.54 -8.23 3.47
CA ILE A 34 -5.58 -6.93 4.14
C ILE A 34 -4.14 -6.45 4.23
N ALA A 35 -3.87 -5.26 3.71
CA ALA A 35 -2.56 -4.64 3.73
C ALA A 35 -2.61 -3.36 4.57
N LEU A 36 -1.64 -3.17 5.45
CA LEU A 36 -1.52 -2.00 6.31
C LEU A 36 -0.22 -1.28 5.98
N PHE A 37 -0.34 0.00 5.61
CA PHE A 37 0.80 0.89 5.39
C PHE A 37 0.99 1.74 6.64
N VAL A 38 2.13 1.61 7.31
CA VAL A 38 2.47 2.33 8.55
C VAL A 38 3.70 3.20 8.32
N GLY A 39 3.74 4.37 8.95
CA GLY A 39 4.84 5.33 8.86
C GLY A 39 4.36 6.75 9.12
N ASP A 40 5.29 7.69 9.17
CA ASP A 40 5.01 9.09 9.51
C ASP A 40 4.17 9.82 8.46
N THR A 41 3.60 10.96 8.86
CA THR A 41 2.89 11.84 7.92
C THR A 41 3.86 12.28 6.81
N GLY A 42 3.43 12.21 5.55
CA GLY A 42 4.29 12.55 4.41
C GLY A 42 5.20 11.43 3.90
N SER A 43 5.27 10.26 4.55
CA SER A 43 6.09 9.12 4.10
C SER A 43 5.58 8.39 2.85
N GLY A 44 4.49 8.87 2.25
CA GLY A 44 3.94 8.30 1.02
C GLY A 44 3.00 7.10 1.20
N LYS A 45 2.48 6.82 2.40
CA LYS A 45 1.55 5.69 2.66
C LYS A 45 0.38 5.62 1.66
N SER A 46 -0.36 6.71 1.51
CA SER A 46 -1.52 6.77 0.60
C SER A 46 -1.11 6.61 -0.86
N LEU A 47 0.04 7.21 -1.25
CA LEU A 47 0.58 7.06 -2.59
C LEU A 47 0.96 5.60 -2.87
N SER A 48 1.70 4.97 -1.96
CA SER A 48 2.11 3.57 -2.07
C SER A 48 0.91 2.62 -2.10
N ALA A 49 -0.12 2.86 -1.29
CA ALA A 49 -1.35 2.07 -1.29
C ALA A 49 -2.10 2.17 -2.63
N ILE A 50 -2.24 3.38 -3.18
CA ILE A 50 -2.87 3.60 -4.49
C ILE A 50 -2.05 2.94 -5.61
N ARG A 51 -0.73 3.13 -5.62
CA ARG A 51 0.14 2.50 -6.63
C ARG A 51 0.13 0.98 -6.57
N LEU A 52 0.01 0.40 -5.37
CA LEU A 52 -0.15 -1.04 -5.22
C LEU A 52 -1.52 -1.49 -5.74
N ALA A 53 -2.59 -0.75 -5.43
CA ALA A 53 -3.94 -1.05 -5.91
C ALA A 53 -4.01 -1.05 -7.44
N GLU A 54 -3.48 -0.02 -8.11
CA GLU A 54 -3.38 0.08 -9.57
C GLU A 54 -2.66 -1.13 -10.21
N ARG A 55 -1.67 -1.71 -9.51
CA ARG A 55 -0.91 -2.86 -10.02
C ARG A 55 -1.57 -4.21 -9.72
N VAL A 56 -2.33 -4.32 -8.64
CA VAL A 56 -3.00 -5.56 -8.24
C VAL A 56 -4.33 -5.71 -8.97
N ASP A 57 -5.07 -4.62 -9.14
CA ASP A 57 -6.38 -4.55 -9.80
C ASP A 57 -6.32 -3.50 -10.92
N PRO A 58 -6.15 -3.91 -12.19
CA PRO A 58 -6.09 -2.99 -13.32
C PRO A 58 -7.39 -2.19 -13.55
N SER A 59 -8.51 -2.59 -12.94
CA SER A 59 -9.78 -1.88 -12.99
C SER A 59 -9.96 -0.86 -11.85
N PHE A 60 -8.96 -0.73 -10.98
CA PHE A 60 -9.00 0.16 -9.83
C PHE A 60 -9.14 1.62 -10.26
N GLY A 61 -10.03 2.34 -9.59
CA GLY A 61 -10.31 3.75 -9.82
C GLY A 61 -10.43 4.53 -8.51
N VAL A 62 -10.46 5.86 -8.61
CA VAL A 62 -10.55 6.76 -7.46
C VAL A 62 -11.84 6.59 -6.65
N ASP A 63 -12.90 6.08 -7.29
CA ASP A 63 -14.18 5.71 -6.67
C ASP A 63 -14.04 4.59 -5.62
N ARG A 64 -12.93 3.85 -5.64
CA ARG A 64 -12.60 2.81 -4.65
C ARG A 64 -11.62 3.28 -3.56
N VAL A 65 -11.40 4.59 -3.45
CA VAL A 65 -10.66 5.23 -2.36
C VAL A 65 -11.67 5.81 -1.35
N VAL A 66 -11.66 5.30 -0.12
CA VAL A 66 -12.63 5.65 0.92
C VAL A 66 -11.93 6.13 2.19
N PHE A 67 -12.59 7.02 2.93
CA PHE A 67 -12.04 7.64 4.15
C PHE A 67 -12.79 7.21 5.41
N THR A 68 -13.90 6.50 5.27
CA THR A 68 -14.72 6.05 6.38
C THR A 68 -14.98 4.55 6.29
N VAL A 69 -15.19 3.93 7.45
CA VAL A 69 -15.60 2.51 7.53
C VAL A 69 -16.97 2.29 6.87
N LYS A 70 -17.85 3.28 6.93
CA LYS A 70 -19.19 3.21 6.32
C LYS A 70 -19.08 3.06 4.80
N ASP A 71 -18.28 3.89 4.15
CA ASP A 71 -18.12 3.86 2.69
C ASP A 71 -17.38 2.61 2.24
N PHE A 72 -16.41 2.15 3.04
CA PHE A 72 -15.76 0.86 2.83
C PHE A 72 -16.75 -0.31 2.81
N LEU A 73 -17.63 -0.39 3.82
CA LEU A 73 -18.65 -1.45 3.89
C LEU A 73 -19.66 -1.35 2.75
N ALA A 74 -20.00 -0.14 2.31
CA ALA A 74 -20.86 0.06 1.15
C ALA A 74 -20.23 -0.51 -0.13
N LEU A 75 -18.94 -0.26 -0.38
CA LEU A 75 -18.22 -0.81 -1.54
C LEU A 75 -18.06 -2.33 -1.45
N VAL A 76 -17.73 -2.88 -0.29
CA VAL A 76 -17.62 -4.34 -0.10
C VAL A 76 -18.94 -5.04 -0.45
N ASN A 77 -20.07 -4.44 -0.08
CA ASN A 77 -21.40 -5.00 -0.34
C ASN A 77 -21.97 -4.63 -1.73
N SER A 78 -21.25 -3.85 -2.55
CA SER A 78 -21.73 -3.38 -3.86
C SER A 78 -21.66 -4.43 -4.98
N GLY A 79 -21.11 -5.62 -4.70
CA GLY A 79 -20.99 -6.69 -5.69
C GLY A 79 -19.75 -6.60 -6.58
N LEU A 80 -18.66 -6.01 -6.06
CA LEU A 80 -17.36 -5.99 -6.75
C LEU A 80 -16.89 -7.40 -7.12
N SER A 81 -16.25 -7.54 -8.29
CA SER A 81 -15.71 -8.82 -8.74
C SER A 81 -14.58 -9.32 -7.83
N PRO A 82 -14.38 -10.64 -7.69
CA PRO A 82 -13.24 -11.18 -6.96
C PRO A 82 -11.91 -10.59 -7.46
N GLY A 83 -11.05 -10.20 -6.52
CA GLY A 83 -9.78 -9.54 -6.82
C GLY A 83 -9.83 -8.02 -6.91
N SER A 84 -11.02 -7.41 -6.82
CA SER A 84 -11.14 -5.95 -6.74
C SER A 84 -10.45 -5.42 -5.48
N VAL A 85 -9.80 -4.27 -5.61
CA VAL A 85 -9.12 -3.59 -4.49
C VAL A 85 -9.94 -2.38 -4.04
N ILE A 86 -10.03 -2.18 -2.72
CA ILE A 86 -10.54 -0.97 -2.08
C ILE A 86 -9.42 -0.40 -1.21
N VAL A 87 -9.15 0.90 -1.32
CA VAL A 87 -8.15 1.59 -0.50
C VAL A 87 -8.87 2.41 0.56
N MET A 88 -8.63 2.08 1.83
CA MET A 88 -9.03 2.93 2.94
C MET A 88 -7.89 3.89 3.29
N ALA A 89 -8.05 5.16 2.95
CA ALA A 89 -7.12 6.21 3.30
C ALA A 89 -7.67 6.95 4.53
N GLY A 90 -7.06 6.73 5.68
CA GLY A 90 -7.34 7.50 6.89
C GLY A 90 -6.05 8.06 7.43
N ASP A 91 -6.08 9.28 7.95
CA ASP A 91 -5.00 9.72 8.83
C ASP A 91 -5.22 9.06 10.20
N VAL A 92 -4.17 8.45 10.73
CA VAL A 92 -4.23 7.95 12.11
C VAL A 92 -4.11 9.17 13.00
N PRO A 93 -5.13 9.51 13.82
CA PRO A 93 -5.08 10.71 14.65
C PRO A 93 -3.78 10.77 15.44
N LYS A 94 -3.10 11.93 15.42
CA LYS A 94 -1.80 12.11 16.08
C LYS A 94 -1.77 11.67 17.55
N GLY A 95 -2.92 11.65 18.24
CA GLY A 95 -3.06 11.19 19.63
C GLY A 95 -3.13 9.66 19.82
N LEU A 96 -3.33 8.88 18.75
CA LEU A 96 -3.45 7.41 18.85
C LEU A 96 -2.07 6.72 18.84
N TRP A 97 -1.06 7.39 18.28
CA TRP A 97 0.33 6.91 18.27
C TRP A 97 0.93 6.74 19.68
N ASN A 98 0.45 7.56 20.63
CA ASN A 98 0.95 7.57 22.01
C ASN A 98 0.07 6.79 23.00
N ALA A 99 -1.05 6.21 22.53
CA ALA A 99 -2.08 5.64 23.39
C ALA A 99 -1.85 4.17 23.74
N HIS A 100 -0.94 3.46 23.06
CA HIS A 100 -0.62 2.07 23.36
C HIS A 100 0.80 1.92 23.96
N PRO A 101 0.94 1.39 25.19
CA PRO A 101 2.25 1.24 25.84
C PRO A 101 3.20 0.26 25.14
N GLY A 102 2.73 -0.48 24.13
CA GLY A 102 3.53 -1.45 23.35
C GLY A 102 3.99 -0.97 21.97
N ILE A 103 3.61 0.23 21.52
CA ILE A 103 4.06 0.80 20.24
C ILE A 103 4.71 2.14 20.56
N GLN A 104 6.03 2.12 20.77
CA GLN A 104 6.84 3.34 20.87
C GLN A 104 7.34 3.67 19.46
N VAL A 105 6.75 4.67 18.82
CA VAL A 105 7.34 5.27 17.61
C VAL A 105 8.26 6.38 18.07
N GLN A 106 9.56 6.20 17.87
CA GLN A 106 10.55 7.23 18.15
C GLN A 106 10.36 8.34 17.13
N ALA A 107 9.85 9.49 17.58
CA ALA A 107 9.80 10.68 16.76
C ALA A 107 11.23 11.09 16.40
N ASP A 108 11.50 11.25 15.10
CA ASP A 108 12.77 11.78 14.61
C ASP A 108 12.88 13.26 15.04
N PRO A 109 13.88 13.63 15.86
CA PRO A 109 14.06 15.01 16.33
C PRO A 109 14.38 16.01 15.21
N ASP A 110 14.71 15.55 14.00
CA ASP A 110 15.18 16.41 12.91
C ASP A 110 14.04 17.03 12.04
N ILE A 111 12.77 16.72 12.32
CA ILE A 111 11.62 17.22 11.51
C ILE A 111 11.37 18.75 11.67
N HIS A 112 12.07 19.44 12.58
CA HIS A 112 11.91 20.89 12.77
C HIS A 112 12.93 21.80 12.07
N ASN A 113 13.84 21.29 11.22
CA ASN A 113 14.88 22.14 10.61
C ASN A 113 14.89 22.15 9.07
N GLY A 114 13.74 22.41 8.45
CA GLY A 114 13.59 22.46 6.98
C GLY A 114 12.73 23.59 6.44
N ALA A 115 12.49 24.65 7.21
CA ALA A 115 11.80 25.86 6.72
C ALA A 115 12.52 27.11 7.21
N ARG A 116 13.63 27.46 6.55
CA ARG A 116 14.16 28.82 6.42
C ARG A 116 14.79 28.98 5.04
#